data_AF-A0A943YBF0-F1
#
_entry.id   AF-A0A943YBF0-F1
#
_cell.length_a   1.000
_cell.length_b   1.000
_cell.length_c   1.000
_cell.angle_alpha   90.00
_cell.angle_beta   90.00
_cell.angle_gamma   90.00
#
_symmetry.space_group_name_H-M   'P 1'
#
loop_
_entity.id
_entity.type
_entity.pdbx_description
1 polymer ?
#
loop_
_entity_poly.entity_id
_entity_poly.type
_entity_poly.pdbx_seq_one_letter_code
_entity_poly.pdbx_strand_id
1 'polypeptide(L)'
;MTQPISRRAVAKAGIWSAPVVAASAAVPAYAASKEVTIQHGLFVSAQYGGGFIGYTSSTSTGPVHPTSPDAYFASNYESDLNWDDNASKPTNPDLYVNGEGKFTPVNNSQTASPGSYVAASGFWWSVPTTKESSGSAYITNSTATLSKGATFVTEVEFTVPAGAVNSAKTGKINGKVWGPNNRSALTGTNVELIASAGQSKYLSIAQTAGNWSAEVPTVTKNSDGTYTFKGRITFTTAKAYTLKQSGSKYYGQVVIMPAQVSFSPALGWISYKQTSSIQNATISYTGNGYSDTLVLSGEATTSQINP
;
A
#
# COMPACT_ATOMS: atom_id res chain seq x y z
N MET A 1 -26.91 47.55 71.52
CA MET A 1 -25.71 48.41 71.51
C MET A 1 -25.42 48.82 70.06
N THR A 2 -24.81 49.99 69.86
CA THR A 2 -24.03 50.40 68.66
C THR A 2 -24.34 49.78 67.29
N GLN A 3 -25.05 50.54 66.46
CA GLN A 3 -24.75 50.76 65.03
C GLN A 3 -23.44 51.62 64.90
N PRO A 4 -22.89 52.00 63.71
CA PRO A 4 -23.25 51.68 62.31
C PRO A 4 -22.09 51.54 61.25
N ILE A 5 -22.47 51.25 59.99
CA ILE A 5 -21.94 51.82 58.70
C ILE A 5 -20.49 51.55 58.20
N SER A 6 -20.40 50.99 56.98
CA SER A 6 -19.80 51.60 55.75
C SER A 6 -20.33 50.80 54.52
N ARG A 7 -20.93 51.33 53.42
CA ARG A 7 -20.74 52.50 52.51
C ARG A 7 -19.43 52.41 51.70
N ARG A 8 -19.37 52.60 50.37
CA ARG A 8 -20.34 52.77 49.22
C ARG A 8 -20.14 51.57 48.23
N ALA A 9 -20.72 51.39 47.03
CA ALA A 9 -21.58 52.13 46.07
C ALA A 9 -22.52 51.10 45.34
N VAL A 10 -23.48 51.31 44.42
CA VAL A 10 -23.89 52.40 43.46
C VAL A 10 -23.00 52.45 42.19
N ALA A 11 -23.49 52.47 40.92
CA ALA A 11 -24.80 52.82 40.35
C ALA A 11 -25.32 51.87 39.21
N LYS A 12 -26.51 52.17 38.65
CA LYS A 12 -27.15 51.52 37.46
C LYS A 12 -26.92 52.36 36.18
N ALA A 13 -26.89 51.73 34.99
CA ALA A 13 -27.26 52.33 33.68
C ALA A 13 -27.44 51.26 32.57
N GLY A 14 -28.29 51.51 31.56
CA GLY A 14 -28.58 50.61 30.40
C GLY A 14 -29.54 49.45 30.75
N ILE A 15 -30.67 49.17 30.09
CA ILE A 15 -31.17 49.44 28.72
C ILE A 15 -30.19 48.86 27.67
N TRP A 16 -30.53 47.89 26.81
CA TRP A 16 -31.82 47.63 26.11
C TRP A 16 -32.26 46.15 26.08
N SER A 17 -33.53 45.93 25.74
CA SER A 17 -34.09 44.63 25.36
C SER A 17 -33.64 44.20 23.95
N ALA A 18 -32.93 43.07 23.85
CA ALA A 18 -32.60 42.36 22.61
C ALA A 18 -32.82 40.84 22.84
N PRO A 19 -33.03 40.03 21.79
CA PRO A 19 -33.94 38.87 21.91
C PRO A 19 -33.31 37.60 22.51
N VAL A 20 -34.11 36.91 23.32
CA VAL A 20 -33.87 35.50 23.73
C VAL A 20 -34.27 34.54 22.59
N VAL A 21 -33.81 34.83 21.37
CA VAL A 21 -34.01 34.03 20.13
C VAL A 21 -32.73 34.08 19.28
N ALA A 22 -31.58 33.82 19.92
CA ALA A 22 -30.28 33.76 19.25
C ALA A 22 -29.37 32.61 19.75
N ALA A 23 -29.65 32.04 20.94
CA ALA A 23 -28.84 30.97 21.53
C ALA A 23 -29.07 29.58 20.89
N SER A 24 -30.17 29.38 20.17
CA SER A 24 -30.53 28.12 19.50
C SER A 24 -30.12 28.03 18.02
N ALA A 25 -29.61 29.13 17.44
CA ALA A 25 -29.09 29.16 16.06
C ALA A 25 -27.56 28.99 15.98
N ALA A 26 -26.87 29.00 17.14
CA ALA A 26 -25.41 28.97 17.24
C ALA A 26 -24.82 27.55 17.36
N VAL A 27 -25.56 26.51 16.99
CA VAL A 27 -25.04 25.14 16.80
C VAL A 27 -25.25 24.69 15.34
N PRO A 28 -24.38 25.12 14.40
CA PRO A 28 -24.40 24.58 13.06
C PRO A 28 -23.96 23.11 13.06
N ALA A 29 -24.87 22.21 12.72
CA ALA A 29 -24.60 20.91 12.08
C ALA A 29 -23.51 19.99 12.70
N TYR A 30 -23.36 19.96 14.03
CA TYR A 30 -22.64 18.85 14.69
C TYR A 30 -23.44 17.52 14.64
N ALA A 31 -24.72 17.58 14.25
CA ALA A 31 -25.50 16.42 13.82
C ALA A 31 -25.36 16.25 12.30
N ALA A 32 -25.08 15.01 11.87
CA ALA A 32 -24.93 14.58 10.47
C ALA A 32 -23.68 15.09 9.72
N SER A 33 -22.53 15.20 10.41
CA SER A 33 -21.28 14.85 9.74
C SER A 33 -21.36 13.38 9.31
N LYS A 34 -21.51 13.10 8.01
CA LYS A 34 -21.27 11.75 7.49
C LYS A 34 -19.85 11.35 7.86
N GLU A 35 -19.65 10.12 8.31
CA GLU A 35 -18.30 9.61 8.58
C GLU A 35 -17.48 9.67 7.27
N VAL A 36 -16.34 10.36 7.33
CA VAL A 36 -15.44 10.56 6.20
C VAL A 36 -14.15 9.80 6.47
N THR A 37 -13.91 8.80 5.63
CA THR A 37 -12.82 7.83 5.75
C THR A 37 -12.05 7.76 4.42
N ILE A 38 -10.90 7.09 4.42
CA ILE A 38 -10.10 6.77 3.23
C ILE A 38 -9.89 5.26 3.14
N GLN A 39 -9.89 4.74 1.92
CA GLN A 39 -9.65 3.33 1.66
C GLN A 39 -8.17 3.11 1.33
N HIS A 40 -7.60 1.99 1.76
CA HIS A 40 -6.22 1.61 1.48
C HIS A 40 -6.04 0.10 1.38
N GLY A 41 -4.88 -0.33 0.91
CA GLY A 41 -4.50 -1.74 0.90
C GLY A 41 -3.02 -1.99 0.65
N LEU A 42 -2.47 -2.96 1.36
CA LEU A 42 -1.15 -3.55 1.13
C LEU A 42 -1.30 -4.85 0.32
N PHE A 43 -0.51 -4.99 -0.75
CA PHE A 43 -0.57 -6.13 -1.68
C PHE A 43 0.81 -6.62 -2.10
N VAL A 44 0.95 -7.94 -2.33
CA VAL A 44 2.24 -8.62 -2.55
C VAL A 44 2.09 -9.75 -3.55
N SER A 45 2.97 -9.84 -4.55
CA SER A 45 2.85 -10.83 -5.63
C SER A 45 4.15 -11.56 -5.93
N ALA A 46 4.18 -12.86 -5.66
CA ALA A 46 5.30 -13.77 -5.94
C ALA A 46 5.05 -14.56 -7.22
N GLN A 47 6.08 -14.83 -8.01
CA GLN A 47 5.96 -15.57 -9.27
C GLN A 47 7.03 -16.62 -9.48
N TYR A 48 6.68 -17.58 -10.33
CA TYR A 48 7.58 -18.51 -10.99
C TYR A 48 7.38 -18.39 -12.49
N GLY A 49 8.47 -18.37 -13.26
CA GLY A 49 8.42 -18.44 -14.73
C GLY A 49 9.61 -17.76 -15.38
N GLY A 50 9.74 -17.90 -16.71
CA GLY A 50 10.79 -17.21 -17.49
C GLY A 50 12.23 -17.50 -17.05
N GLY A 51 12.46 -18.62 -16.35
CA GLY A 51 13.77 -19.00 -15.80
C GLY A 51 14.13 -18.39 -14.44
N PHE A 52 13.18 -17.78 -13.72
CA PHE A 52 13.41 -17.28 -12.35
C PHE A 52 12.23 -17.54 -11.39
N ILE A 53 12.51 -17.36 -10.11
CA ILE A 53 11.54 -17.32 -9.00
C ILE A 53 11.66 -15.94 -8.34
N GLY A 54 10.54 -15.29 -8.00
CA GLY A 54 10.54 -14.09 -7.17
C GLY A 54 9.57 -13.00 -7.63
N TYR A 55 10.09 -11.82 -7.93
CA TYR A 55 9.34 -10.59 -8.16
C TYR A 55 9.80 -9.88 -9.44
N THR A 56 8.86 -9.34 -10.22
CA THR A 56 9.14 -8.42 -11.35
C THR A 56 7.92 -7.55 -11.62
N SER A 57 8.09 -6.23 -11.64
CA SER A 57 6.99 -5.25 -11.68
C SER A 57 6.28 -5.10 -13.04
N SER A 58 6.34 -6.12 -13.91
CA SER A 58 5.97 -6.04 -15.33
C SER A 58 5.22 -7.26 -15.89
N THR A 59 5.12 -8.36 -15.14
CA THR A 59 4.35 -9.55 -15.58
C THR A 59 2.86 -9.26 -15.42
N SER A 60 2.12 -9.18 -16.52
CA SER A 60 0.65 -9.07 -16.49
C SER A 60 0.03 -10.39 -16.04
N THR A 61 -0.95 -10.34 -15.15
CA THR A 61 -1.46 -11.52 -14.43
C THR A 61 -2.62 -12.22 -15.15
N GLY A 62 -3.33 -11.55 -16.05
CA GLY A 62 -4.30 -12.21 -16.92
C GLY A 62 -5.37 -11.27 -17.47
N PRO A 63 -6.49 -11.85 -17.96
CA PRO A 63 -7.63 -11.10 -18.49
C PRO A 63 -8.84 -11.01 -17.54
N VAL A 64 -8.86 -11.73 -16.41
CA VAL A 64 -10.04 -11.87 -15.53
C VAL A 64 -9.94 -10.92 -14.33
N HIS A 65 -10.24 -9.64 -14.57
CA HIS A 65 -10.03 -8.59 -13.58
C HIS A 65 -11.15 -7.51 -13.65
N PRO A 66 -11.48 -6.83 -12.53
CA PRO A 66 -12.59 -5.88 -12.49
C PRO A 66 -12.30 -4.61 -13.29
N THR A 67 -13.30 -4.13 -14.05
CA THR A 67 -13.20 -2.94 -14.91
C THR A 67 -13.77 -1.66 -14.27
N SER A 68 -14.44 -1.78 -13.12
CA SER A 68 -14.92 -0.65 -12.30
C SER A 68 -14.65 -0.89 -10.81
N PRO A 69 -14.49 0.15 -9.98
CA PRO A 69 -14.20 -0.06 -8.57
C PRO A 69 -15.40 -0.61 -7.78
N ASP A 70 -16.65 -0.30 -8.16
CA ASP A 70 -17.81 -0.96 -7.54
C ASP A 70 -17.87 -2.47 -7.88
N ALA A 71 -17.33 -2.90 -9.02
CA ALA A 71 -17.08 -4.33 -9.27
C ALA A 71 -15.95 -4.86 -8.37
N TYR A 72 -14.81 -4.16 -8.29
CA TYR A 72 -13.69 -4.55 -7.41
C TYR A 72 -14.10 -4.73 -5.93
N PHE A 73 -15.07 -3.96 -5.44
CA PHE A 73 -15.57 -4.09 -4.06
C PHE A 73 -16.77 -5.04 -3.90
N ALA A 74 -17.33 -5.58 -4.99
CA ALA A 74 -18.43 -6.56 -4.94
C ALA A 74 -17.94 -8.00 -4.69
N SER A 75 -16.67 -8.27 -4.96
CA SER A 75 -15.98 -9.53 -4.67
C SER A 75 -14.50 -9.23 -4.42
N ASN A 76 -13.87 -9.88 -3.44
CA ASN A 76 -12.42 -9.77 -3.28
C ASN A 76 -11.74 -10.25 -4.58
N TYR A 77 -10.81 -9.44 -5.10
CA TYR A 77 -10.01 -9.77 -6.28
C TYR A 77 -8.52 -9.76 -5.94
N GLU A 78 -7.94 -10.94 -5.89
CA GLU A 78 -6.50 -11.19 -5.94
C GLU A 78 -5.89 -10.86 -7.33
N SER A 79 -4.56 -10.97 -7.43
CA SER A 79 -3.77 -10.60 -8.62
C SER A 79 -3.02 -11.81 -9.20
N ASP A 80 -3.72 -12.92 -9.34
CA ASP A 80 -3.14 -14.21 -9.71
C ASP A 80 -2.96 -14.44 -11.20
N LEU A 81 -2.04 -15.35 -11.50
CA LEU A 81 -1.88 -16.01 -12.80
C LEU A 81 -1.67 -17.50 -12.55
N ASN A 82 -2.56 -18.35 -13.06
CA ASN A 82 -2.44 -19.81 -12.99
C ASN A 82 -2.19 -20.35 -11.56
N TRP A 83 -2.96 -19.87 -10.59
CA TRP A 83 -2.92 -20.26 -9.18
C TRP A 83 -4.31 -20.75 -8.72
N ASP A 84 -4.36 -21.48 -7.61
CA ASP A 84 -5.57 -21.88 -6.90
C ASP A 84 -5.30 -21.85 -5.39
N ASP A 85 -5.90 -20.88 -4.69
CA ASP A 85 -5.71 -20.63 -3.26
C ASP A 85 -6.22 -21.77 -2.38
N ASN A 86 -7.31 -22.43 -2.82
CA ASN A 86 -7.93 -23.54 -2.10
C ASN A 86 -6.97 -24.74 -2.00
N ALA A 87 -6.15 -24.94 -3.04
CA ALA A 87 -5.05 -25.90 -3.05
C ALA A 87 -3.70 -25.29 -2.61
N SER A 88 -3.61 -23.96 -2.54
CA SER A 88 -2.40 -23.14 -2.37
C SER A 88 -1.28 -23.54 -3.34
N LYS A 89 -1.63 -23.70 -4.62
CA LYS A 89 -0.78 -24.34 -5.65
C LYS A 89 -0.93 -23.71 -7.04
N PRO A 90 0.08 -23.88 -7.92
CA PRO A 90 -0.04 -23.52 -9.32
C PRO A 90 -1.00 -24.47 -10.07
N THR A 91 -1.87 -23.90 -10.91
CA THR A 91 -2.67 -24.63 -11.91
C THR A 91 -1.92 -24.80 -13.24
N ASN A 92 -0.81 -24.07 -13.44
CA ASN A 92 0.18 -24.30 -14.49
C ASN A 92 1.60 -24.24 -13.88
N PRO A 93 2.40 -25.31 -13.92
CA PRO A 93 3.71 -25.34 -13.27
C PRO A 93 4.79 -24.50 -13.99
N ASP A 94 4.60 -24.10 -15.25
CA ASP A 94 5.64 -23.42 -16.05
C ASP A 94 5.66 -21.89 -15.86
N LEU A 95 4.52 -21.29 -15.53
CA LEU A 95 4.36 -19.85 -15.31
C LEU A 95 3.15 -19.59 -14.41
N TYR A 96 3.39 -19.00 -13.24
CA TYR A 96 2.33 -18.64 -12.30
C TYR A 96 2.72 -17.46 -11.39
N VAL A 97 1.70 -16.77 -10.85
CA VAL A 97 1.79 -15.68 -9.88
C VAL A 97 0.77 -15.97 -8.79
N ASN A 98 1.20 -15.97 -7.52
CA ASN A 98 0.33 -15.80 -6.34
C ASN A 98 0.38 -14.32 -5.95
N GLY A 99 -0.75 -13.62 -6.02
CA GLY A 99 -0.91 -12.21 -5.70
C GLY A 99 -1.90 -11.98 -4.55
N GLU A 100 -1.37 -11.73 -3.35
CA GLU A 100 -2.15 -11.65 -2.11
C GLU A 100 -2.37 -10.24 -1.57
N GLY A 101 -3.45 -10.09 -0.79
CA GLY A 101 -3.81 -8.86 -0.07
C GLY A 101 -4.73 -7.92 -0.86
N LYS A 102 -4.77 -6.66 -0.44
CA LYS A 102 -5.72 -5.67 -0.97
C LYS A 102 -5.11 -4.89 -2.14
N PHE A 103 -5.29 -5.37 -3.36
CA PHE A 103 -4.78 -4.71 -4.57
C PHE A 103 -5.48 -3.38 -4.90
N THR A 104 -4.80 -2.52 -5.66
CA THR A 104 -5.36 -1.24 -6.13
C THR A 104 -6.59 -1.47 -7.01
N PRO A 105 -7.77 -0.86 -6.73
CA PRO A 105 -8.98 -1.17 -7.49
C PRO A 105 -8.87 -0.88 -9.00
N VAL A 106 -9.28 -1.84 -9.82
CA VAL A 106 -9.29 -1.88 -11.30
C VAL A 106 -7.92 -2.05 -11.98
N ASN A 107 -6.85 -1.43 -11.48
CA ASN A 107 -5.50 -1.61 -12.01
C ASN A 107 -4.41 -1.19 -11.00
N ASN A 108 -3.33 -1.97 -10.89
CA ASN A 108 -2.20 -1.72 -9.98
C ASN A 108 -0.89 -1.27 -10.68
N SER A 109 -0.94 -0.66 -11.87
CA SER A 109 0.24 -0.05 -12.51
C SER A 109 -0.11 0.90 -13.67
N GLN A 110 0.89 1.23 -14.52
CA GLN A 110 0.73 1.97 -15.78
C GLN A 110 0.03 1.17 -16.91
N THR A 111 -0.38 -0.08 -16.66
CA THR A 111 -1.07 -0.93 -17.63
C THR A 111 -2.28 -0.24 -18.26
N ALA A 112 -2.21 0.02 -19.57
CA ALA A 112 -3.15 0.90 -20.27
C ALA A 112 -4.60 0.39 -20.35
N SER A 113 -4.82 -0.90 -20.07
CA SER A 113 -6.15 -1.51 -20.03
C SER A 113 -6.70 -1.53 -18.60
N PRO A 114 -7.94 -1.07 -18.36
CA PRO A 114 -8.69 -1.46 -17.17
C PRO A 114 -8.73 -2.99 -17.06
N GLY A 115 -8.64 -3.53 -15.84
CA GLY A 115 -8.57 -4.98 -15.65
C GLY A 115 -7.26 -5.60 -16.17
N SER A 116 -6.13 -4.89 -16.06
CA SER A 116 -4.81 -5.46 -16.25
C SER A 116 -3.97 -5.19 -15.01
N TYR A 117 -3.87 -6.22 -14.16
CA TYR A 117 -2.97 -6.22 -13.01
C TYR A 117 -1.60 -6.75 -13.45
N VAL A 118 -0.57 -6.28 -12.75
CA VAL A 118 0.78 -6.82 -12.86
C VAL A 118 1.20 -7.43 -11.52
N ALA A 119 2.20 -8.30 -11.55
CA ALA A 119 2.91 -8.83 -10.39
C ALA A 119 3.77 -7.74 -9.70
N ALA A 120 3.15 -6.62 -9.33
CA ALA A 120 3.71 -5.59 -8.47
C ALA A 120 3.34 -5.83 -6.99
N SER A 121 4.25 -5.44 -6.10
CA SER A 121 4.04 -5.42 -4.65
C SER A 121 4.07 -3.97 -4.19
N GLY A 122 3.11 -3.57 -3.36
CA GLY A 122 2.84 -2.16 -3.14
C GLY A 122 1.79 -1.85 -2.09
N PHE A 123 1.53 -0.56 -1.97
CA PHE A 123 0.51 0.02 -1.09
C PHE A 123 -0.27 1.06 -1.89
N TRP A 124 -1.59 1.10 -1.73
CA TRP A 124 -2.44 2.14 -2.33
C TRP A 124 -3.30 2.85 -1.27
N TRP A 125 -3.72 4.07 -1.60
CA TRP A 125 -4.68 4.84 -0.81
C TRP A 125 -5.65 5.60 -1.72
N SER A 126 -6.85 5.90 -1.23
CA SER A 126 -7.87 6.69 -1.92
C SER A 126 -7.93 8.14 -1.44
N VAL A 127 -8.60 8.97 -2.25
CA VAL A 127 -9.27 10.19 -1.78
C VAL A 127 -10.42 9.84 -0.82
N PRO A 128 -10.87 10.78 0.04
CA PRO A 128 -11.98 10.57 0.96
C PRO A 128 -13.28 10.02 0.35
N THR A 129 -13.93 9.13 1.07
CA THR A 129 -15.23 8.52 0.74
C THR A 129 -16.22 8.69 1.90
N THR A 130 -17.52 8.60 1.58
CA THR A 130 -18.62 8.50 2.56
C THR A 130 -19.19 7.08 2.69
N LYS A 131 -18.53 6.09 2.07
CA LYS A 131 -18.84 4.67 2.18
C LYS A 131 -17.59 3.84 1.86
N GLU A 132 -17.19 2.96 2.76
CA GLU A 132 -16.11 2.00 2.52
C GLU A 132 -16.56 0.87 1.58
N SER A 133 -15.60 0.18 0.96
CA SER A 133 -15.84 -0.86 -0.04
C SER A 133 -16.85 -0.44 -1.11
N SER A 134 -16.60 0.72 -1.73
CA SER A 134 -17.46 1.26 -2.79
C SER A 134 -16.68 2.19 -3.73
N GLY A 135 -17.01 2.12 -5.02
CA GLY A 135 -16.41 2.91 -6.10
C GLY A 135 -17.10 4.23 -6.41
N SER A 136 -18.25 4.48 -5.77
CA SER A 136 -19.24 5.49 -6.16
C SER A 136 -19.49 6.57 -5.09
N ALA A 137 -18.86 6.49 -3.91
CA ALA A 137 -19.11 7.36 -2.76
C ALA A 137 -17.98 8.38 -2.45
N TYR A 138 -17.02 8.55 -3.37
CA TYR A 138 -15.89 9.46 -3.23
C TYR A 138 -16.31 10.95 -3.24
N ILE A 139 -15.73 11.72 -2.32
CA ILE A 139 -16.09 13.12 -2.09
C ILE A 139 -15.45 14.02 -3.15
N THR A 140 -16.27 14.76 -3.90
CA THR A 140 -15.79 15.66 -4.95
C THR A 140 -14.88 16.76 -4.40
N ASN A 141 -13.81 17.09 -5.11
CA ASN A 141 -12.76 18.06 -4.71
C ASN A 141 -11.98 17.75 -3.41
N SER A 142 -12.18 16.58 -2.79
CA SER A 142 -11.42 16.15 -1.62
C SER A 142 -9.94 15.89 -1.94
N THR A 143 -9.10 15.78 -0.90
CA THR A 143 -7.67 15.44 -1.00
C THR A 143 -7.26 14.38 0.02
N ALA A 144 -6.21 13.61 -0.33
CA ALA A 144 -5.53 12.70 0.59
C ALA A 144 -4.02 12.68 0.31
N THR A 145 -3.21 13.02 1.29
CA THR A 145 -1.76 13.20 1.16
C THR A 145 -1.01 12.15 1.95
N LEU A 146 -0.41 11.18 1.25
CA LEU A 146 0.59 10.29 1.85
C LEU A 146 1.84 11.10 2.19
N SER A 147 2.33 10.97 3.42
CA SER A 147 3.46 11.76 3.94
C SER A 147 4.80 11.39 3.30
N LYS A 148 5.72 12.36 3.27
CA LYS A 148 7.14 12.10 3.01
C LYS A 148 7.69 11.21 4.12
N GLY A 149 8.53 10.24 3.77
CA GLY A 149 9.15 9.35 4.73
C GLY A 149 8.29 8.15 5.13
N ALA A 150 7.12 7.96 4.52
CA ALA A 150 6.36 6.72 4.66
C ALA A 150 7.25 5.53 4.22
N THR A 151 7.40 4.56 5.12
CA THR A 151 8.35 3.46 5.00
C THR A 151 7.65 2.12 5.00
N PHE A 152 8.00 1.29 4.03
CA PHE A 152 7.50 -0.06 3.81
C PHE A 152 8.66 -1.04 3.79
N VAL A 153 8.42 -2.25 4.29
CA VAL A 153 9.45 -3.28 4.47
C VAL A 153 8.96 -4.57 3.86
N THR A 154 9.77 -5.21 3.02
CA THR A 154 9.53 -6.56 2.50
C THR A 154 10.63 -7.50 2.95
N GLU A 155 10.29 -8.46 3.79
CA GLU A 155 11.15 -9.60 4.11
C GLU A 155 11.04 -10.63 2.97
N VAL A 156 12.17 -11.13 2.47
CA VAL A 156 12.23 -12.15 1.41
C VAL A 156 12.90 -13.41 1.97
N GLU A 157 12.25 -14.56 1.82
CA GLU A 157 12.78 -15.87 2.19
C GLU A 157 12.80 -16.80 0.97
N PHE A 158 13.92 -17.49 0.75
CA PHE A 158 14.08 -18.47 -0.32
C PHE A 158 14.79 -19.73 0.18
N THR A 159 14.14 -20.89 0.03
CA THR A 159 14.63 -22.16 0.57
C THR A 159 15.00 -23.13 -0.55
N VAL A 160 16.19 -23.73 -0.46
CA VAL A 160 16.76 -24.67 -1.45
C VAL A 160 17.22 -25.98 -0.79
N PRO A 161 17.26 -27.10 -1.55
CA PRO A 161 17.63 -28.42 -1.02
C PRO A 161 19.03 -28.51 -0.41
N ALA A 162 19.25 -29.54 0.42
CA ALA A 162 20.51 -29.77 1.12
C ALA A 162 21.74 -29.93 0.20
N GLY A 163 21.54 -30.39 -1.05
CA GLY A 163 22.58 -30.51 -2.07
C GLY A 163 22.86 -29.24 -2.88
N ALA A 164 22.17 -28.12 -2.60
CA ALA A 164 22.26 -26.92 -3.41
C ALA A 164 23.68 -26.33 -3.42
N VAL A 165 24.20 -26.06 -4.62
CA VAL A 165 25.47 -25.34 -4.83
C VAL A 165 25.34 -23.87 -4.43
N ASN A 166 26.47 -23.20 -4.16
CA ASN A 166 26.45 -21.87 -3.53
C ASN A 166 25.80 -20.76 -4.38
N SER A 167 25.73 -20.90 -5.71
CA SER A 167 25.00 -19.97 -6.57
C SER A 167 23.49 -19.99 -6.36
N ALA A 168 22.90 -21.13 -5.98
CA ALA A 168 21.48 -21.23 -5.63
C ALA A 168 21.15 -20.54 -4.29
N LYS A 169 22.17 -20.21 -3.49
CA LYS A 169 22.06 -19.51 -2.19
C LYS A 169 22.25 -18.00 -2.35
N THR A 170 22.02 -17.47 -3.55
CA THR A 170 22.09 -16.05 -3.89
C THR A 170 20.92 -15.66 -4.79
N GLY A 171 20.36 -14.48 -4.54
CA GLY A 171 19.40 -13.85 -5.44
C GLY A 171 20.05 -12.77 -6.30
N LYS A 172 19.23 -12.04 -7.04
CA LYS A 172 19.58 -10.80 -7.71
C LYS A 172 18.52 -9.73 -7.43
N ILE A 173 18.94 -8.48 -7.35
CA ILE A 173 18.05 -7.31 -7.34
C ILE A 173 18.44 -6.42 -8.52
N ASN A 174 17.51 -6.19 -9.44
CA ASN A 174 17.74 -5.48 -10.71
C ASN A 174 19.02 -5.97 -11.42
N GLY A 175 19.19 -7.30 -11.52
CA GLY A 175 20.36 -7.95 -12.13
C GLY A 175 21.64 -8.01 -11.27
N LYS A 176 21.79 -7.16 -10.24
CA LYS A 176 22.95 -7.17 -9.32
C LYS A 176 22.84 -8.34 -8.34
N VAL A 177 23.95 -9.04 -8.07
CA VAL A 177 23.96 -10.18 -7.12
C VAL A 177 23.63 -9.71 -5.70
N TRP A 178 22.71 -10.43 -5.06
CA TRP A 178 22.27 -10.24 -3.69
C TRP A 178 22.57 -11.53 -2.90
N GLY A 179 23.60 -11.50 -2.07
CA GLY A 179 24.09 -12.69 -1.37
C GLY A 179 24.91 -12.36 -0.13
N PRO A 180 25.17 -13.36 0.75
CA PRO A 180 25.79 -13.14 2.07
C PRO A 180 27.24 -12.64 1.99
N ASN A 181 27.89 -12.73 0.83
CA ASN A 181 29.24 -12.23 0.58
C ASN A 181 29.28 -10.75 0.13
N ASN A 182 28.13 -10.07 0.02
CA ASN A 182 28.08 -8.66 -0.32
C ASN A 182 28.68 -7.81 0.82
N ARG A 183 29.62 -6.92 0.50
CA ARG A 183 30.27 -6.04 1.51
C ARG A 183 29.38 -4.91 2.03
N SER A 184 28.24 -4.67 1.39
CA SER A 184 27.30 -3.61 1.73
C SER A 184 25.89 -3.98 1.28
N ALA A 185 24.89 -3.30 1.83
CA ALA A 185 23.55 -3.28 1.28
C ALA A 185 23.57 -2.89 -0.22
N LEU A 186 22.60 -3.40 -0.98
CA LEU A 186 22.26 -2.88 -2.30
C LEU A 186 21.31 -1.70 -2.13
N THR A 187 21.43 -0.68 -2.98
CA THR A 187 20.56 0.51 -2.94
C THR A 187 20.15 0.95 -4.33
N GLY A 188 19.02 1.66 -4.41
CA GLY A 188 18.55 2.32 -5.61
C GLY A 188 17.36 3.24 -5.34
N THR A 189 16.74 3.71 -6.41
CA THR A 189 15.61 4.64 -6.37
C THR A 189 14.51 4.17 -7.32
N ASN A 190 13.26 4.32 -6.92
CA ASN A 190 12.12 4.29 -7.85
C ASN A 190 11.83 5.73 -8.28
N VAL A 191 11.53 5.93 -9.57
CA VAL A 191 11.12 7.24 -10.11
C VAL A 191 9.62 7.45 -9.96
N GLU A 192 9.17 8.70 -9.93
CA GLU A 192 7.76 9.05 -9.91
C GLU A 192 7.13 8.79 -11.27
N LEU A 193 6.00 8.06 -11.29
CA LEU A 193 5.22 7.77 -12.48
C LEU A 193 3.80 8.28 -12.26
N ILE A 194 3.49 9.43 -12.85
CA ILE A 194 2.12 9.97 -12.91
C ILE A 194 1.30 9.12 -13.88
N ALA A 195 0.09 8.77 -13.48
CA ALA A 195 -0.75 7.82 -14.20
C ALA A 195 -1.54 8.55 -15.30
N SER A 196 -1.10 8.40 -16.55
CA SER A 196 -1.58 9.22 -17.68
C SER A 196 -3.09 9.09 -17.91
N ALA A 197 -3.70 10.14 -18.48
CA ALA A 197 -5.15 10.25 -18.62
C ALA A 197 -5.77 9.11 -19.47
N GLY A 198 -5.04 8.59 -20.45
CA GLY A 198 -5.50 7.52 -21.35
C GLY A 198 -5.16 6.10 -20.90
N GLN A 199 -4.35 5.91 -19.85
CA GLN A 199 -3.84 4.58 -19.47
C GLN A 199 -4.38 4.06 -18.13
N SER A 200 -5.10 4.86 -17.35
CA SER A 200 -5.54 4.44 -16.01
C SER A 200 -6.71 5.30 -15.52
N LYS A 201 -7.93 4.79 -15.63
CA LYS A 201 -9.14 5.60 -15.39
C LYS A 201 -9.26 6.11 -13.95
N TYR A 202 -8.81 5.32 -12.97
CA TYR A 202 -9.06 5.56 -11.54
C TYR A 202 -7.82 5.95 -10.72
N LEU A 203 -6.61 5.74 -11.25
CA LEU A 203 -5.33 5.95 -10.57
C LEU A 203 -4.72 7.32 -10.96
N SER A 204 -4.24 8.12 -10.01
CA SER A 204 -3.55 9.41 -10.27
C SER A 204 -2.03 9.27 -10.28
N ILE A 205 -1.50 8.48 -9.34
CA ILE A 205 -0.07 8.23 -9.14
C ILE A 205 0.11 6.72 -9.27
N ALA A 206 0.81 6.27 -10.31
CA ALA A 206 1.07 4.85 -10.55
C ALA A 206 2.29 4.36 -9.75
N GLN A 207 3.25 5.24 -9.50
CA GLN A 207 4.40 4.98 -8.64
C GLN A 207 4.89 6.26 -7.98
N THR A 208 5.04 6.25 -6.66
CA THR A 208 5.76 7.30 -5.92
C THR A 208 7.27 7.17 -6.12
N ALA A 209 7.99 8.30 -6.24
CA ALA A 209 9.44 8.30 -6.10
C ALA A 209 9.85 8.00 -4.65
N GLY A 210 10.92 7.25 -4.50
CA GLY A 210 11.47 6.85 -3.21
C GLY A 210 12.81 6.16 -3.34
N ASN A 211 13.46 5.99 -2.21
CA ASN A 211 14.72 5.24 -2.11
C ASN A 211 14.41 3.84 -1.60
N TRP A 212 15.14 2.84 -2.11
CA TRP A 212 15.15 1.49 -1.54
C TRP A 212 16.55 1.06 -1.15
N SER A 213 16.62 0.25 -0.10
CA SER A 213 17.78 -0.52 0.30
C SER A 213 17.40 -1.99 0.47
N ALA A 214 18.33 -2.89 0.19
CA ALA A 214 18.25 -4.30 0.52
C ALA A 214 19.51 -4.67 1.30
N GLU A 215 19.36 -5.22 2.50
CA GLU A 215 20.49 -5.52 3.39
C GLU A 215 21.42 -6.62 2.84
N VAL A 216 22.52 -6.90 3.54
CA VAL A 216 23.31 -8.11 3.24
C VAL A 216 22.52 -9.31 3.77
N PRO A 217 22.05 -10.23 2.91
CA PRO A 217 21.14 -11.29 3.32
C PRO A 217 21.88 -12.38 4.08
N THR A 218 21.18 -13.05 4.98
CA THR A 218 21.68 -14.23 5.70
C THR A 218 21.36 -15.51 4.92
N VAL A 219 22.20 -16.54 5.08
CA VAL A 219 21.91 -17.89 4.58
C VAL A 219 22.15 -18.87 5.73
N THR A 220 21.06 -19.45 6.23
CA THR A 220 21.09 -20.41 7.33
C THR A 220 20.97 -21.83 6.79
N LYS A 221 21.70 -22.79 7.37
CA LYS A 221 21.48 -24.21 7.14
C LYS A 221 20.51 -24.75 8.21
N ASN A 222 19.42 -25.35 7.77
CA ASN A 222 18.35 -25.87 8.61
C ASN A 222 18.68 -27.29 9.14
N SER A 223 17.91 -27.77 10.11
CA SER A 223 18.12 -29.09 10.75
C SER A 223 17.85 -30.28 9.84
N ASP A 224 16.99 -30.12 8.83
CA ASP A 224 16.76 -31.08 7.74
C ASP A 224 17.87 -31.07 6.67
N GLY A 225 18.85 -30.17 6.83
CA GLY A 225 19.98 -29.97 5.93
C GLY A 225 19.75 -28.96 4.81
N THR A 226 18.54 -28.47 4.61
CA THR A 226 18.22 -27.44 3.59
C THR A 226 18.88 -26.09 3.91
N TYR A 227 18.86 -25.17 2.95
CA TYR A 227 19.37 -23.81 3.14
C TYR A 227 18.26 -22.79 2.91
N THR A 228 18.02 -21.91 3.88
CA THR A 228 17.13 -20.76 3.73
C THR A 228 17.96 -19.48 3.66
N PHE A 229 17.85 -18.79 2.53
CA PHE A 229 18.22 -17.40 2.36
C PHE A 229 17.14 -16.51 2.99
N LYS A 230 17.53 -15.50 3.77
CA LYS A 230 16.63 -14.43 4.24
C LYS A 230 17.27 -13.06 4.04
N GLY A 231 16.50 -12.08 3.57
CA GLY A 231 16.97 -10.71 3.49
C GLY A 231 15.84 -9.68 3.42
N ARG A 232 16.02 -8.59 4.15
CA ARG A 232 15.12 -7.45 4.22
C ARG A 232 15.35 -6.45 3.09
N ILE A 233 14.25 -5.97 2.51
CA ILE A 233 14.17 -4.82 1.62
C ILE A 233 13.37 -3.72 2.32
N THR A 234 13.81 -2.48 2.26
CA THR A 234 13.11 -1.31 2.82
C THR A 234 12.97 -0.23 1.76
N PHE A 235 11.77 0.33 1.61
CA PHE A 235 11.45 1.44 0.70
C PHE A 235 10.91 2.63 1.48
N THR A 236 11.31 3.86 1.12
CA THR A 236 10.86 5.10 1.77
C THR A 236 10.53 6.19 0.75
N THR A 237 9.36 6.83 0.88
CA THR A 237 8.89 7.89 -0.05
C THR A 237 9.78 9.14 0.02
N ALA A 238 10.20 9.65 -1.14
CA ALA A 238 11.14 10.79 -1.22
C ALA A 238 10.48 12.15 -0.91
N LYS A 239 9.18 12.27 -1.17
CA LYS A 239 8.34 13.46 -0.93
C LYS A 239 6.93 13.04 -0.50
N ALA A 240 6.11 14.02 -0.11
CA ALA A 240 4.69 13.81 0.13
C ALA A 240 3.91 13.72 -1.21
N TYR A 241 2.81 12.98 -1.21
CA TYR A 241 2.03 12.63 -2.39
C TYR A 241 0.54 12.93 -2.18
N THR A 242 0.10 14.11 -2.63
CA THR A 242 -1.29 14.57 -2.55
C THR A 242 -2.11 14.06 -3.73
N LEU A 243 -3.10 13.22 -3.45
CA LEU A 243 -4.25 13.02 -4.32
C LEU A 243 -5.20 14.21 -4.19
N LYS A 244 -5.78 14.63 -5.32
CA LYS A 244 -7.00 15.45 -5.37
C LYS A 244 -8.05 14.68 -6.18
N GLN A 245 -9.26 14.60 -5.68
CA GLN A 245 -10.38 14.03 -6.41
C GLN A 245 -10.68 14.88 -7.65
N SER A 246 -10.70 14.25 -8.83
CA SER A 246 -10.96 14.92 -10.10
C SER A 246 -11.50 13.93 -11.13
N GLY A 247 -12.74 14.11 -11.60
CA GLY A 247 -13.40 13.15 -12.48
C GLY A 247 -13.48 11.77 -11.84
N SER A 248 -12.99 10.73 -12.54
CA SER A 248 -12.89 9.36 -12.00
C SER A 248 -11.59 9.05 -11.25
N LYS A 249 -10.66 10.01 -11.10
CA LYS A 249 -9.37 9.77 -10.44
C LYS A 249 -9.54 9.76 -8.92
N TYR A 250 -9.29 8.60 -8.30
CA TYR A 250 -9.54 8.34 -6.87
C TYR A 250 -8.31 7.83 -6.11
N TYR A 251 -7.36 7.14 -6.75
CA TYR A 251 -6.31 6.38 -6.08
C TYR A 251 -4.88 6.91 -6.30
N GLY A 252 -3.97 6.57 -5.39
CA GLY A 252 -2.52 6.69 -5.53
C GLY A 252 -1.83 5.42 -5.08
N GLN A 253 -0.67 5.12 -5.65
CA GLN A 253 0.06 3.88 -5.40
C GLN A 253 1.56 4.09 -5.17
N VAL A 254 2.08 3.37 -4.17
CA VAL A 254 3.49 3.10 -3.90
C VAL A 254 3.82 1.71 -4.46
N VAL A 255 4.85 1.60 -5.30
CA VAL A 255 5.51 0.31 -5.58
C VAL A 255 6.69 0.20 -4.62
N ILE A 256 6.59 -0.72 -3.66
CA ILE A 256 7.52 -0.81 -2.51
C ILE A 256 8.74 -1.70 -2.79
N MET A 257 8.68 -2.49 -3.85
CA MET A 257 9.79 -3.37 -4.26
C MET A 257 10.67 -2.73 -5.36
N PRO A 258 11.97 -3.07 -5.42
CA PRO A 258 12.81 -2.84 -6.59
C PRO A 258 12.24 -3.57 -7.81
N ALA A 259 12.40 -3.02 -9.02
CA ALA A 259 11.77 -3.52 -10.25
C ALA A 259 11.86 -5.04 -10.49
N GLN A 260 12.95 -5.72 -10.09
CA GLN A 260 13.05 -7.18 -10.05
C GLN A 260 13.80 -7.67 -8.80
N VAL A 261 13.30 -8.75 -8.18
CA VAL A 261 14.04 -9.61 -7.24
C VAL A 261 13.97 -11.04 -7.78
N SER A 262 15.08 -11.69 -8.07
CA SER A 262 15.09 -12.98 -8.80
C SER A 262 16.08 -14.01 -8.25
N PHE A 263 15.62 -15.26 -8.12
CA PHE A 263 16.38 -16.45 -7.75
C PHE A 263 16.30 -17.49 -8.89
N SER A 264 17.25 -18.42 -8.97
CA SER A 264 17.30 -19.41 -10.06
C SER A 264 16.65 -20.75 -9.66
N PRO A 265 15.62 -21.24 -10.40
CA PRO A 265 15.02 -22.55 -10.15
C PRO A 265 15.86 -23.73 -10.63
N ALA A 266 16.83 -23.49 -11.52
CA ALA A 266 17.54 -24.52 -12.30
C ALA A 266 18.40 -25.50 -11.47
N LEU A 267 18.48 -25.32 -10.15
CA LEU A 267 19.27 -26.11 -9.21
C LEU A 267 18.40 -26.74 -8.11
N GLY A 268 17.08 -26.71 -8.28
CA GLY A 268 16.09 -27.14 -7.29
C GLY A 268 15.79 -26.06 -6.24
N TRP A 269 14.53 -25.98 -5.86
CA TRP A 269 14.03 -25.06 -4.83
C TRP A 269 12.87 -25.73 -4.06
N ILE A 270 12.52 -25.18 -2.90
CA ILE A 270 11.49 -25.72 -2.01
C ILE A 270 10.38 -24.70 -1.78
N SER A 271 10.73 -23.44 -1.54
CA SER A 271 9.76 -22.36 -1.34
C SER A 271 10.38 -21.00 -1.65
N TYR A 272 9.57 -20.07 -2.16
CA TYR A 272 9.87 -18.64 -2.15
C TYR A 272 8.70 -17.93 -1.46
N LYS A 273 9.04 -17.06 -0.51
CA LYS A 273 8.09 -16.31 0.29
C LYS A 273 8.54 -14.86 0.37
N GLN A 274 7.58 -13.96 0.35
CA GLN A 274 7.81 -12.55 0.69
C GLN A 274 6.68 -12.02 1.56
N THR A 275 7.04 -11.30 2.61
CA THR A 275 6.10 -10.65 3.52
C THR A 275 6.38 -9.15 3.49
N SER A 276 5.49 -8.38 2.87
CA SER A 276 5.55 -6.92 2.94
C SER A 276 4.79 -6.41 4.15
N SER A 277 5.18 -5.25 4.66
CA SER A 277 4.58 -4.61 5.82
C SER A 277 4.70 -3.08 5.77
N ILE A 278 3.73 -2.40 6.39
CA ILE A 278 3.79 -0.95 6.63
C ILE A 278 4.59 -0.72 7.92
N GLN A 279 5.83 -0.22 7.79
CA GLN A 279 6.62 0.15 8.97
C GLN A 279 6.12 1.48 9.56
N ASN A 280 5.83 2.45 8.69
CA ASN A 280 4.99 3.61 9.01
C ASN A 280 4.41 4.20 7.72
N ALA A 281 3.15 4.62 7.75
CA ALA A 281 2.58 5.51 6.75
C ALA A 281 1.60 6.48 7.43
N THR A 282 1.56 7.73 7.00
CA THR A 282 0.65 8.75 7.53
C THR A 282 -0.03 9.45 6.38
N ILE A 283 -1.36 9.43 6.36
CA ILE A 283 -2.18 10.01 5.30
C ILE A 283 -3.11 11.06 5.90
N SER A 284 -2.80 12.33 5.67
CA SER A 284 -3.68 13.44 6.05
C SER A 284 -4.68 13.72 4.91
N TYR A 285 -5.96 13.85 5.23
CA TYR A 285 -7.02 13.94 4.23
C TYR A 285 -8.09 14.97 4.57
N THR A 286 -8.69 15.58 3.55
CA THR A 286 -9.67 16.66 3.70
C THR A 286 -10.81 16.52 2.67
N GLY A 287 -12.06 16.80 3.06
CA GLY A 287 -13.20 16.70 2.16
C GLY A 287 -14.53 17.03 2.85
N ASN A 288 -15.45 17.68 2.14
CA ASN A 288 -16.78 18.05 2.67
C ASN A 288 -16.74 18.82 4.00
N GLY A 289 -15.73 19.67 4.20
CA GLY A 289 -15.50 20.41 5.46
C GLY A 289 -14.81 19.62 6.58
N TYR A 290 -14.65 18.30 6.43
CA TYR A 290 -13.88 17.44 7.33
C TYR A 290 -12.38 17.50 7.01
N SER A 291 -11.53 17.24 8.02
CA SER A 291 -10.06 17.16 7.90
C SER A 291 -9.50 16.31 9.03
N ASP A 292 -8.68 15.31 8.70
CA ASP A 292 -8.20 14.29 9.65
C ASP A 292 -6.90 13.61 9.15
N THR A 293 -6.35 12.67 9.90
CA THR A 293 -5.11 11.95 9.56
C THR A 293 -5.11 10.49 10.04
N LEU A 294 -5.02 9.57 9.07
CA LEU A 294 -4.83 8.15 9.34
C LEU A 294 -3.34 7.84 9.52
N VAL A 295 -2.99 7.08 10.57
CA VAL A 295 -1.63 6.58 10.84
C VAL A 295 -1.65 5.05 10.78
N LEU A 296 -0.76 4.47 9.98
CA LEU A 296 -0.69 3.04 9.69
C LEU A 296 0.69 2.49 10.07
N SER A 297 0.70 1.36 10.79
CA SER A 297 1.90 0.60 11.14
C SER A 297 1.52 -0.83 11.49
N GLY A 298 2.30 -1.83 11.05
CA GLY A 298 2.13 -3.24 11.42
C GLY A 298 1.15 -4.05 10.55
N GLU A 299 0.38 -3.42 9.65
CA GLU A 299 -0.29 -4.14 8.56
C GLU A 299 0.76 -4.88 7.73
N ALA A 300 0.55 -6.18 7.51
CA ALA A 300 1.48 -7.04 6.78
C ALA A 300 0.72 -8.05 5.91
N THR A 301 1.24 -8.27 4.71
CA THR A 301 0.68 -9.16 3.68
C THR A 301 1.79 -10.11 3.24
N THR A 302 1.48 -11.39 3.11
CA THR A 302 2.42 -12.43 2.67
C THR A 302 1.95 -13.01 1.35
N SER A 303 2.89 -13.28 0.44
CA SER A 303 2.66 -14.16 -0.70
C SER A 303 3.75 -15.24 -0.68
N GLN A 304 3.34 -16.49 -0.86
CA GLN A 304 4.25 -17.65 -0.90
C GLN A 304 3.92 -18.55 -2.09
N ILE A 305 4.97 -19.05 -2.72
CA ILE A 305 4.93 -20.05 -3.79
C ILE A 305 5.86 -21.21 -3.47
N ASN A 306 5.47 -22.39 -3.94
CA ASN A 306 6.21 -23.64 -3.85
C ASN A 306 5.99 -24.40 -5.18
N PRO A 307 6.94 -25.25 -5.63
CA PRO A 307 6.81 -26.01 -6.87
C PRO A 307 5.75 -27.11 -6.82
#